data_AF-A0A7S3QC21-F1
#
_entry.id   AF-A0A7S3QC21-F1
#
_cell.length_a   1.000
_cell.length_b   1.000
_cell.length_c   1.000
_cell.angle_alpha   90.00
_cell.angle_beta   90.00
_cell.angle_gamma   90.00
#
_symmetry.space_group_name_H-M   'P 1'
#
loop_
_entity.id
_entity.type
_entity.pdbx_description
1 polymer ?
#
loop_
_entity_poly.entity_id
_entity_poly.type
_entity_poly.pdbx_seq_one_letter_code
_entity_poly.pdbx_strand_id
1 'polypeptide(L)'
;TFLNFGMFVPKEVDYWSWNARGNMATCNIAGFFSVAGGALGPSYNASLCVLLLAIVKYEKTDEYIRKKIEPFLHAVPLLGAFGAYIFALLMGNINTNGVGTCEMTFHSPPHCSGMENGSVTEGLFDIPC
;
A
#
# COMPACT_ATOMS: atom_id res chain seq x y z
N THR A 1 15.75 15.40 7.09
CA THR A 1 14.64 14.49 6.72
C THR A 1 15.05 13.03 6.60
N PHE A 2 16.32 12.69 6.32
CA PHE A 2 16.81 11.31 6.20
C PHE A 2 16.80 10.46 7.48
N LEU A 3 16.70 11.06 8.68
CA LEU A 3 16.67 10.31 9.95
C LEU A 3 15.38 9.51 10.17
N ASN A 4 14.30 9.84 9.45
CA ASN A 4 13.00 9.17 9.59
C ASN A 4 12.82 8.00 8.60
N PHE A 5 13.80 7.74 7.74
CA PHE A 5 13.76 6.59 6.83
C PHE A 5 13.79 5.28 7.63
N GLY A 6 12.91 4.33 7.30
CA GLY A 6 12.80 3.06 8.05
C GLY A 6 12.02 3.13 9.37
N MET A 7 11.47 4.29 9.75
CA MET A 7 10.75 4.46 11.02
C MET A 7 9.49 3.59 11.13
N PHE A 8 8.81 3.30 10.02
CA PHE A 8 7.61 2.46 10.01
C PHE A 8 7.92 0.98 9.76
N VAL A 9 9.15 0.65 9.38
CA VAL A 9 9.58 -0.70 9.04
C VAL A 9 9.89 -1.48 10.32
N PRO A 10 9.48 -2.76 10.44
CA PRO A 10 9.72 -3.55 11.64
C PRO A 10 11.22 -3.69 11.92
N LYS A 11 11.64 -3.49 13.17
CA LYS A 11 13.05 -3.65 13.59
C LYS A 11 13.64 -5.04 13.30
N GLU A 12 12.79 -6.06 13.19
CA GLU A 12 13.18 -7.44 12.89
C GLU A 12 13.83 -7.56 11.51
N VAL A 13 13.56 -6.61 10.60
CA VAL A 13 14.14 -6.57 9.25
C VAL A 13 15.22 -5.50 9.09
N ASP A 14 15.87 -5.05 10.18
CA ASP A 14 16.95 -4.05 10.12
C ASP A 14 18.19 -4.54 9.32
N TYR A 15 18.41 -5.86 9.26
CA TYR A 15 19.46 -6.45 8.41
C TYR A 15 19.20 -6.27 6.90
N TRP A 16 17.94 -6.00 6.52
CA TRP A 16 17.50 -5.84 5.14
C TRP A 16 17.16 -4.39 4.79
N SER A 17 16.53 -3.68 5.73
CA SER A 17 16.12 -2.29 5.58
C SER A 17 16.92 -1.42 6.54
N TRP A 18 17.70 -0.48 5.98
CA TRP A 18 18.46 0.48 6.77
C TRP A 18 17.58 1.24 7.77
N ASN A 19 18.02 1.29 9.03
CA ASN A 19 17.41 2.11 10.09
C ASN A 19 15.95 1.71 10.40
N ALA A 20 15.66 0.42 10.45
CA ALA A 20 14.34 -0.10 10.80
C ALA A 20 14.09 0.07 12.31
N ARG A 21 13.09 0.87 12.67
CA ARG A 21 12.80 1.22 14.09
C ARG A 21 11.36 1.00 14.51
N GLY A 22 10.50 0.59 13.58
CA GLY A 22 9.09 0.38 13.80
C GLY A 22 8.75 -1.05 14.22
N ASN A 23 7.48 -1.39 14.04
CA ASN A 23 6.92 -2.72 14.25
C ASN A 23 5.94 -3.08 13.11
N MET A 24 5.38 -4.29 13.14
CA MET A 24 4.44 -4.73 12.11
C MET A 24 3.17 -3.83 12.02
N ALA A 25 2.72 -3.27 13.14
CA ALA A 25 1.56 -2.38 13.15
C ALA A 25 1.85 -1.06 12.43
N THR A 26 3.02 -0.44 12.66
CA THR A 26 3.43 0.77 11.95
C THR A 26 3.64 0.51 10.46
N CYS A 27 4.14 -0.67 10.12
CA CYS A 27 4.33 -1.11 8.74
C CYS A 27 3.00 -1.28 8.01
N ASN A 28 2.00 -1.89 8.66
CA ASN A 28 0.64 -2.02 8.13
C ASN A 28 0.00 -0.65 7.87
N ILE A 29 0.13 0.28 8.83
CA ILE A 29 -0.41 1.65 8.68
C ILE A 29 0.29 2.37 7.52
N ALA A 30 1.61 2.30 7.43
CA ALA A 30 2.35 2.92 6.31
C ALA A 30 1.95 2.28 4.96
N GLY A 31 1.84 0.95 4.91
CA GLY A 31 1.39 0.21 3.74
C GLY A 31 -0.02 0.59 3.29
N PHE A 32 -0.94 0.86 4.23
CA PHE A 32 -2.27 1.38 3.92
C PHE A 32 -2.17 2.69 3.14
N PHE A 33 -1.37 3.65 3.60
CA PHE A 33 -1.24 4.94 2.92
C PHE A 33 -0.57 4.80 1.55
N SER A 34 0.39 3.89 1.40
CA SER A 34 1.01 3.59 0.10
C SER A 34 -0.01 3.01 -0.89
N VAL A 35 -0.79 2.00 -0.49
CA VAL A 35 -1.83 1.37 -1.32
C VAL A 35 -2.96 2.35 -1.63
N ALA A 36 -3.43 3.10 -0.63
CA ALA A 36 -4.45 4.12 -0.79
C ALA A 36 -3.98 5.24 -1.71
N GLY A 37 -2.74 5.71 -1.58
CA GLY A 37 -2.15 6.70 -2.48
C GLY A 37 -2.09 6.22 -3.93
N GLY A 38 -1.68 4.97 -4.14
CA GLY A 38 -1.63 4.33 -5.45
C GLY A 38 -3.01 4.16 -6.12
N ALA A 39 -4.07 3.93 -5.33
CA ALA A 39 -5.43 3.80 -5.85
C ALA A 39 -6.17 5.13 -6.00
N LEU A 40 -6.08 6.02 -5.01
CA LEU A 40 -6.83 7.28 -4.96
C LEU A 40 -6.28 8.32 -5.93
N GLY A 41 -4.95 8.38 -6.12
CA GLY A 41 -4.30 9.31 -7.04
C GLY A 41 -4.81 9.23 -8.49
N PRO A 42 -4.69 8.07 -9.17
CA PRO A 42 -5.21 7.91 -10.53
C PRO A 42 -6.73 8.04 -10.59
N SER A 43 -7.44 7.59 -9.56
CA SER A 43 -8.90 7.70 -9.49
C SER A 43 -9.39 9.14 -9.43
N TYR A 44 -8.68 10.02 -8.72
CA TYR A 44 -8.96 11.45 -8.72
C TYR A 44 -8.81 12.05 -10.11
N ASN A 45 -7.72 11.73 -10.81
CA ASN A 45 -7.53 12.19 -12.19
C ASN A 45 -8.62 11.66 -13.14
N ALA A 46 -8.99 10.39 -13.02
CA ALA A 46 -10.10 9.81 -13.78
C ALA A 46 -11.43 10.52 -13.48
N SER A 47 -11.69 10.87 -12.22
CA SER A 47 -12.89 11.60 -11.80
C SER A 47 -12.98 12.98 -12.44
N LEU A 48 -11.85 13.70 -12.53
CA LEU A 48 -11.78 15.00 -13.20
C LEU A 48 -12.09 14.86 -14.70
N CYS A 49 -11.57 13.83 -15.37
CA CYS A 49 -11.88 13.56 -16.77
C CYS A 49 -13.38 13.30 -16.99
N VAL A 50 -14.02 12.52 -16.10
CA VAL A 50 -15.46 12.25 -16.17
C VAL A 50 -16.28 13.53 -15.94
N LEU A 51 -15.88 14.38 -14.99
CA LEU A 51 -16.52 15.67 -14.73
C LEU A 51 -16.43 16.60 -15.94
N LEU A 52 -15.24 16.75 -16.54
CA LEU A 52 -15.05 17.55 -17.75
C LEU A 52 -15.92 17.05 -18.90
N LEU A 53 -16.01 15.74 -19.08
CA LEU A 53 -16.84 15.12 -20.11
C LEU A 53 -18.34 15.31 -19.84
N ALA A 54 -18.78 15.25 -18.59
CA ALA A 54 -20.17 15.51 -18.20
C ALA A 54 -20.59 16.96 -18.44
N ILE A 55 -19.69 17.91 -18.18
CA ILE A 55 -19.94 19.35 -18.38
C ILE A 55 -19.88 19.71 -19.87
N VAL A 56 -18.80 19.34 -20.56
CA VAL A 56 -18.52 19.82 -21.92
C VAL A 56 -19.33 19.07 -22.97
N LYS A 57 -19.45 17.73 -22.86
CA LYS A 57 -20.10 16.92 -23.91
C LYS A 57 -21.58 16.68 -23.65
N TYR A 58 -21.94 16.49 -22.37
CA TYR A 58 -23.32 16.14 -22.00
C TYR A 58 -24.11 17.33 -21.42
N GLU A 59 -23.49 18.51 -21.32
CA GLU A 59 -24.07 19.76 -20.84
C GLU A 59 -24.91 19.55 -19.56
N LYS A 60 -24.41 18.70 -18.66
CA LYS A 60 -25.13 18.37 -17.43
C LYS A 60 -25.03 19.54 -16.46
N THR A 61 -26.16 19.85 -15.82
CA THR A 61 -26.22 20.86 -14.76
C THR A 61 -25.48 20.37 -13.52
N ASP A 62 -24.92 21.33 -12.77
CA ASP A 62 -24.14 21.08 -11.56
C ASP A 62 -24.95 20.28 -10.51
N GLU A 63 -26.26 20.54 -10.40
CA GLU A 63 -27.16 19.76 -9.54
C GLU A 63 -27.22 18.27 -9.90
N TYR A 64 -27.19 17.93 -11.19
CA TYR A 64 -27.22 16.55 -11.63
C TYR A 64 -25.89 15.86 -11.29
N ILE A 65 -24.77 16.54 -11.54
CA ILE A 65 -23.42 16.03 -11.24
C ILE A 65 -23.30 15.73 -9.74
N ARG A 66 -23.67 16.68 -8.88
CA ARG A 66 -23.57 16.55 -7.43
C ARG A 66 -24.46 15.44 -6.86
N LYS A 67 -25.69 15.28 -7.37
CA LYS A 67 -26.64 14.29 -6.82
C LYS A 67 -26.41 12.87 -7.37
N LYS A 68 -25.89 12.73 -8.59
CA LYS A 68 -25.86 11.43 -9.29
C LYS A 68 -24.46 10.93 -9.64
N ILE A 69 -23.48 11.79 -9.85
CA ILE A 69 -22.15 11.39 -10.36
C ILE A 69 -21.11 11.44 -9.25
N GLU A 70 -21.06 12.55 -8.51
CA GLU A 70 -20.14 12.77 -7.40
C GLU A 70 -20.11 11.64 -6.35
N PRO A 71 -21.24 11.09 -5.86
CA PRO A 71 -21.19 9.99 -4.89
C PRO A 71 -20.51 8.73 -5.45
N PHE A 72 -20.64 8.43 -6.74
CA PHE A 72 -19.95 7.29 -7.34
C PHE A 72 -18.47 7.57 -7.58
N LEU A 73 -18.13 8.80 -7.97
CA LEU A 73 -16.74 9.23 -8.16
C LEU A 73 -15.93 9.17 -6.87
N HIS A 74 -16.56 9.32 -5.70
CA HIS A 74 -15.90 9.16 -4.40
C HIS A 74 -16.01 7.75 -3.83
N ALA A 75 -17.18 7.11 -3.94
CA ALA A 75 -17.40 5.80 -3.35
C ALA A 75 -16.56 4.70 -4.02
N VAL A 76 -16.45 4.70 -5.35
CA VAL A 76 -15.72 3.65 -6.09
C VAL A 76 -14.24 3.64 -5.72
N PRO A 77 -13.51 4.78 -5.73
CA PRO A 77 -12.10 4.78 -5.36
C PRO A 77 -11.85 4.45 -3.89
N LEU A 78 -12.71 4.91 -2.98
CA LEU A 78 -12.60 4.59 -1.56
C LEU A 78 -12.80 3.09 -1.34
N LEU A 79 -13.88 2.51 -1.84
CA LEU A 79 -14.14 1.08 -1.71
C LEU A 79 -13.04 0.24 -2.38
N GLY A 80 -12.53 0.68 -3.53
CA GLY A 80 -11.41 0.03 -4.21
C GLY A 80 -10.12 0.06 -3.37
N ALA A 81 -9.76 1.21 -2.82
CA ALA A 81 -8.56 1.36 -1.99
C ALA A 81 -8.65 0.53 -0.68
N PHE A 82 -9.79 0.61 0.02
CA PHE A 82 -10.01 -0.18 1.24
C PHE A 82 -10.06 -1.68 0.95
N GLY A 83 -10.74 -2.08 -0.13
CA GLY A 83 -10.82 -3.48 -0.55
C GLY A 83 -9.45 -4.06 -0.89
N ALA A 84 -8.65 -3.33 -1.68
CA ALA A 84 -7.29 -3.73 -2.02
C ALA A 84 -6.39 -3.86 -0.79
N TYR A 85 -6.48 -2.92 0.16
CA TYR A 85 -5.70 -3.00 1.39
C TYR A 85 -6.12 -4.17 2.29
N ILE A 86 -7.42 -4.37 2.52
CA ILE A 86 -7.92 -5.49 3.32
C ILE A 86 -7.46 -6.81 2.69
N PHE A 87 -7.57 -6.94 1.37
CA PHE A 87 -7.08 -8.10 0.65
C PHE A 87 -5.57 -8.32 0.86
N ALA A 88 -4.76 -7.26 0.72
CA ALA A 88 -3.32 -7.33 0.96
C ALA A 88 -2.96 -7.74 2.39
N LEU A 89 -3.72 -7.25 3.38
CA LEU A 89 -3.52 -7.56 4.78
C LEU A 89 -3.88 -9.02 5.09
N LEU A 90 -5.00 -9.52 4.56
CA LEU A 90 -5.42 -10.92 4.72
C LEU A 90 -4.42 -11.91 4.09
N MET A 91 -3.78 -11.51 3.00
CA MET A 91 -2.75 -12.31 2.33
C MET A 91 -1.36 -12.20 2.99
N GLY A 92 -1.19 -11.36 4.02
CA GLY A 92 0.13 -11.11 4.63
C GLY A 92 1.12 -10.40 3.70
N ASN A 93 0.62 -9.68 2.69
CA ASN A 93 1.42 -9.07 1.62
C ASN A 93 1.80 -7.60 1.91
N ILE A 94 1.70 -7.13 3.15
CA ILE A 94 2.22 -5.80 3.53
C ILE A 94 3.58 -5.98 4.17
N ASN A 95 4.63 -5.73 3.39
CA ASN A 95 6.01 -6.02 3.79
C ASN A 95 6.95 -4.91 3.32
N THR A 96 8.18 -4.91 3.84
CA THR A 96 9.20 -3.98 3.35
C THR A 96 9.78 -4.44 2.02
N ASN A 97 10.07 -3.48 1.15
CA ASN A 97 10.79 -3.67 -0.11
C ASN A 97 12.32 -3.49 0.04
N GLY A 98 12.83 -3.33 1.27
CA GLY A 98 14.26 -3.15 1.56
C GLY A 98 14.75 -1.70 1.48
N VAL A 99 13.91 -0.76 1.03
CA VAL A 99 14.26 0.67 0.95
C VAL A 99 13.52 1.50 2.01
N GLY A 100 13.27 0.94 3.20
CA GLY A 100 12.74 1.71 4.32
C GLY A 100 11.25 2.08 4.23
N THR A 101 10.51 1.51 3.28
CA THR A 101 9.05 1.64 3.16
C THR A 101 8.36 0.29 3.32
N CYS A 102 7.06 0.34 3.64
CA CYS A 102 6.18 -0.83 3.64
C CYS A 102 5.16 -0.68 2.52
N GLU A 103 5.06 -1.72 1.69
CA GLU A 103 4.30 -1.72 0.45
C GLU A 103 3.61 -3.08 0.26
N MET A 104 2.71 -3.14 -0.72
CA MET A 104 2.07 -4.39 -1.10
C MET A 104 3.06 -5.23 -1.92
N THR A 105 3.80 -6.09 -1.24
CA THR A 105 4.80 -6.98 -1.82
C THR A 105 4.71 -8.37 -1.19
N PHE A 106 5.01 -9.39 -1.98
CA PHE A 106 5.04 -10.77 -1.50
C PHE A 106 6.02 -10.89 -0.34
N HIS A 107 5.60 -11.58 0.71
CA HIS A 107 6.46 -11.86 1.85
C HIS A 107 7.55 -12.87 1.42
N SER A 108 8.67 -12.35 0.94
CA SER A 108 9.84 -13.13 0.54
C SER A 108 11.08 -12.47 1.12
N PRO A 109 11.27 -12.49 2.44
CA PRO A 109 12.42 -11.86 3.04
C PRO A 109 13.68 -12.64 2.63
N PRO A 110 14.81 -11.96 2.36
CA PRO A 110 15.97 -12.59 1.72
C PRO A 110 16.64 -13.67 2.60
N HIS A 111 16.40 -13.65 3.92
CA HIS A 111 16.87 -14.70 4.84
C HIS A 111 16.08 -16.02 4.76
N CYS A 112 14.90 -16.01 4.13
CA CYS A 112 14.10 -17.22 3.88
C CYS A 112 14.30 -17.79 2.46
N SER A 113 15.10 -17.11 1.62
CA SER A 113 15.45 -17.58 0.28
C SER A 113 16.30 -18.85 0.36
N GLY A 114 15.77 -19.97 -0.13
CA GLY A 114 16.43 -21.29 -0.08
C GLY A 114 15.92 -22.25 1.00
N MET A 115 15.04 -21.82 1.92
CA MET A 115 14.40 -22.72 2.89
C MET A 115 13.29 -23.60 2.27
N GLU A 116 12.83 -23.28 1.06
CA GLU A 116 11.87 -24.09 0.31
C GLU A 116 12.38 -25.52 0.00
N ASN A 117 13.71 -25.72 0.03
CA ASN A 117 14.38 -27.01 -0.12
C ASN A 117 14.77 -27.68 1.24
N GLY A 118 14.32 -27.15 2.37
CA GLY A 118 14.53 -27.75 3.69
C GLY A 118 15.91 -27.52 4.32
N SER A 119 16.75 -26.63 3.77
CA SER A 119 18.03 -26.28 4.38
C SER A 119 17.89 -25.07 5.31
N VAL A 120 18.06 -25.31 6.61
CA VAL A 120 18.19 -24.26 7.63
C VAL A 120 19.66 -23.82 7.66
N THR A 121 19.95 -22.55 7.38
CA THR A 121 21.27 -21.98 7.68
C THR A 121 21.36 -21.74 9.19
N GLU A 122 21.84 -22.74 9.92
CA GLU A 122 22.13 -22.60 11.35
C GLU A 122 23.16 -21.48 11.57
N GLY A 123 22.77 -20.48 12.38
CA GLY A 123 23.70 -19.50 12.96
C GLY A 123 23.79 -18.13 12.30
N LEU A 124 22.99 -17.81 11.26
CA LEU A 124 23.06 -16.47 10.61
C LEU A 124 21.95 -15.50 11.04
N PHE A 125 20.75 -15.98 11.41
CA PHE A 125 19.63 -15.14 11.86
C PHE A 125 18.72 -15.90 12.87
N ASP A 126 18.45 -15.30 14.04
CA ASP A 126 17.49 -15.80 15.06
C ASP A 126 16.01 -15.45 14.74
N ILE A 127 15.74 -15.10 13.48
CA ILE A 127 14.49 -14.46 13.04
C ILE A 127 13.66 -15.53 12.32
N PRO A 128 12.40 -15.77 12.72
CA PRO A 128 11.56 -16.77 12.07
C PRO A 128 11.20 -16.39 10.64
N CYS A 129 11.26 -17.39 9.76
CA CYS A 129 10.40 -17.51 8.58
C CYS A 129 9.02 -18.02 9.04
#